data_AF-A0A9D5CTN4-F1
#
_entry.id   AF-A0A9D5CTN4-F1
#
_cell.length_a   1.000
_cell.length_b   1.000
_cell.length_c   1.000
_cell.angle_alpha   90.00
_cell.angle_beta   90.00
_cell.angle_gamma   90.00
#
_symmetry.space_group_name_H-M   'P 1'
#
loop_
_entity.id
_entity.type
_entity.pdbx_description
1 polymer ?
#
loop_
_entity_poly.entity_id
_entity_poly.type
_entity_poly.pdbx_seq_one_letter_code
_entity_poly.pdbx_strand_id
1 'polypeptide(L)'
;MGGFTRILHSGKPDDLTDEMPTFVVDPLPPGMDKGYVVLNRPWAFVQWLEKATIEEDYVLMAEPDHIFVHPLPNLAHGSYPSAFHFTYIRPSAHEKLIRRFYPEEKGPLTNIDPIGNSPVIILKSQLEKIAPTWMNVSLMMKNDPETDKSFGWILEMYGYAVASALHGVQHTLHREFMIQVSSM
;
A
#
# COMPACT_ATOMS: atom_id res chain seq x y z
N MET A 1 2.18 -0.59 20.88
CA MET A 1 1.27 -0.75 19.72
C MET A 1 -0.13 -0.46 20.25
N GLY A 2 -0.86 0.47 19.64
CA GLY A 2 -2.17 0.92 20.16
C GLY A 2 -3.25 -0.14 20.04
N GLY A 3 -3.47 -0.67 18.84
CA GLY A 3 -4.39 -1.79 18.58
C GLY A 3 -4.35 -2.27 17.12
N PHE A 4 -5.19 -3.26 16.80
CA PHE A 4 -5.43 -3.72 15.42
C PHE A 4 -6.85 -3.33 15.01
N THR A 5 -6.96 -2.70 13.85
CA THR A 5 -8.25 -2.40 13.21
C THR A 5 -8.28 -3.03 11.83
N ARG A 6 -9.27 -3.87 11.58
CA ARG A 6 -9.54 -4.43 10.26
C ARG A 6 -10.30 -3.41 9.42
N ILE A 7 -9.82 -3.09 8.23
CA ILE A 7 -10.55 -2.24 7.28
C ILE A 7 -11.31 -3.15 6.33
N LEU A 8 -12.64 -3.24 6.51
CA LEU A 8 -13.51 -4.14 5.74
C LEU A 8 -14.18 -3.39 4.60
N HIS A 9 -13.76 -3.67 3.36
CA HIS A 9 -14.23 -2.98 2.15
C HIS A 9 -15.38 -3.70 1.43
N SER A 10 -16.31 -4.29 2.18
CA SER A 10 -17.50 -4.99 1.67
C SER A 10 -18.74 -4.09 1.60
N GLY A 11 -18.70 -2.89 2.19
CA GLY A 11 -19.85 -2.00 2.39
C GLY A 11 -20.84 -2.47 3.46
N LYS A 12 -20.59 -3.59 4.13
CA LYS A 12 -21.46 -4.14 5.18
C LYS A 12 -20.68 -4.93 6.24
N PRO A 13 -21.11 -4.91 7.52
CA PRO A 13 -20.53 -5.77 8.53
C PRO A 13 -20.58 -7.25 8.15
N ASP A 14 -19.62 -8.02 8.66
CA ASP A 14 -19.62 -9.48 8.66
C ASP A 14 -19.48 -10.02 10.09
N ASP A 15 -19.52 -11.34 10.24
CA ASP A 15 -19.50 -12.02 11.54
C ASP A 15 -18.23 -11.73 12.37
N LEU A 16 -17.14 -11.27 11.76
CA LEU A 16 -15.90 -10.90 12.48
C LEU A 16 -15.95 -9.48 13.06
N THR A 17 -16.95 -8.67 12.70
CA THR A 17 -17.14 -7.31 13.22
C THR A 17 -17.38 -7.32 14.73
N ASP A 18 -17.97 -8.41 15.25
CA ASP A 18 -18.21 -8.60 16.69
C ASP A 18 -16.97 -9.08 17.45
N GLU A 19 -15.97 -9.64 16.74
CA GLU A 19 -14.79 -10.29 17.33
C GLU A 19 -13.55 -9.38 17.34
N MET A 20 -13.44 -8.46 16.38
CA MET A 20 -12.30 -7.54 16.31
C MET A 20 -12.71 -6.13 15.84
N PRO A 21 -12.02 -5.07 16.30
CA PRO A 21 -12.26 -3.72 15.82
C PRO A 21 -12.22 -3.68 14.30
N THR A 22 -13.35 -3.32 13.70
CA THR A 22 -13.53 -3.33 12.25
C THR A 22 -14.11 -2.00 11.80
N PHE A 23 -13.45 -1.37 10.83
CA PHE A 23 -13.94 -0.17 10.17
C PHE A 23 -14.50 -0.56 8.80
N VAL A 24 -15.82 -0.50 8.66
CA VAL A 24 -16.51 -0.87 7.41
C VAL A 24 -16.50 0.30 6.45
N VAL A 25 -16.05 0.04 5.22
CA VAL A 25 -16.00 1.01 4.13
C VAL A 25 -16.61 0.42 2.86
N ASP A 26 -17.01 1.30 1.94
CA ASP A 26 -17.63 0.86 0.70
C ASP A 26 -16.58 0.26 -0.25
N PRO A 27 -16.94 -0.77 -1.04
CA PRO A 27 -16.07 -1.19 -2.15
C PRO A 27 -15.97 -0.07 -3.20
N LEU A 28 -15.06 -0.24 -4.14
CA LEU A 28 -15.06 0.54 -5.36
C LEU A 28 -16.40 0.36 -6.09
N PRO A 29 -16.95 1.44 -6.69
CA PRO A 29 -18.10 1.33 -7.57
C PRO A 29 -17.96 0.20 -8.62
N PRO A 30 -19.05 -0.48 -8.97
CA PRO A 30 -19.01 -1.63 -9.87
C PRO A 30 -18.27 -1.36 -11.17
N GLY A 31 -17.36 -2.26 -11.53
CA GLY A 31 -16.61 -2.21 -12.80
C GLY A 31 -15.33 -1.36 -12.76
N MET A 32 -15.09 -0.55 -11.73
CA MET A 32 -13.85 0.22 -11.62
C MET A 32 -12.62 -0.66 -11.36
N ASP A 33 -12.79 -1.74 -10.61
CA ASP A 33 -11.70 -2.67 -10.29
C ASP A 33 -11.34 -3.59 -11.47
N LYS A 34 -12.18 -3.67 -12.51
CA LYS A 34 -12.02 -4.55 -13.67
C LYS A 34 -11.72 -6.01 -13.28
N GLY A 35 -12.36 -6.48 -12.20
CA GLY A 35 -12.15 -7.82 -11.65
C GLY A 35 -10.87 -8.00 -10.83
N TYR A 36 -10.07 -6.95 -10.65
CA TYR A 36 -8.89 -6.95 -9.79
C TYR A 36 -9.24 -6.37 -8.42
N VAL A 37 -9.80 -7.23 -7.55
CA VAL A 37 -10.37 -6.86 -6.24
C VAL A 37 -9.39 -6.16 -5.30
N VAL A 38 -8.08 -6.33 -5.50
CA VAL A 38 -7.03 -5.69 -4.69
C VAL A 38 -7.11 -4.16 -4.76
N LEU A 39 -7.68 -3.57 -5.83
CA LEU A 39 -7.90 -2.12 -5.91
C LEU A 39 -8.84 -1.57 -4.84
N ASN A 40 -9.66 -2.41 -4.21
CA ASN A 40 -10.45 -1.99 -3.06
C ASN A 40 -9.58 -1.59 -1.86
N ARG A 41 -8.35 -2.07 -1.75
CA ARG A 41 -7.43 -1.77 -0.65
C ARG A 41 -7.04 -0.29 -0.57
N PRO A 42 -6.44 0.34 -1.60
CA PRO A 42 -6.15 1.77 -1.54
C PRO A 42 -7.41 2.60 -1.32
N TRP A 43 -8.55 2.20 -1.91
CA TRP A 43 -9.83 2.89 -1.68
C TRP A 43 -10.32 2.77 -0.23
N ALA A 44 -10.11 1.61 0.39
CA ALA A 44 -10.44 1.39 1.79
C ALA A 44 -9.61 2.28 2.71
N PHE A 45 -8.30 2.43 2.42
CA PHE A 45 -7.44 3.35 3.16
C PHE A 45 -7.86 4.80 3.01
N VAL A 46 -8.20 5.26 1.80
CA VAL A 46 -8.72 6.62 1.59
C VAL A 46 -9.94 6.87 2.50
N GLN A 47 -10.95 6.01 2.44
CA GLN A 47 -12.15 6.17 3.26
C GLN A 47 -11.89 6.07 4.75
N TRP A 48 -11.02 5.14 5.18
CA TRP A 48 -10.69 4.96 6.59
C TRP A 48 -9.98 6.20 7.14
N LEU A 49 -9.00 6.75 6.43
CA LEU A 49 -8.27 7.95 6.84
C LEU A 49 -9.16 9.20 6.85
N GLU A 50 -10.14 9.29 5.96
CA GLU A 50 -11.09 10.41 5.91
C GLU A 50 -12.15 10.37 7.03
N LYS A 51 -12.59 9.16 7.42
CA LYS A 51 -13.78 8.97 8.26
C LYS A 51 -13.47 8.54 9.69
N ALA A 52 -12.35 7.86 9.93
CA ALA A 52 -12.00 7.36 11.25
C ALA A 52 -11.27 8.41 12.10
N THR A 53 -11.49 8.35 13.42
CA THR A 53 -10.62 9.03 14.38
C THR A 53 -9.49 8.08 14.74
N ILE A 54 -8.26 8.43 14.36
CA ILE A 54 -7.05 7.62 14.59
C ILE A 54 -6.15 8.39 15.55
N GLU A 55 -5.97 7.88 16.77
CA GLU A 55 -5.17 8.52 17.81
C GLU A 55 -3.67 8.32 17.56
N GLU A 56 -3.28 7.22 16.93
CA GLU A 56 -1.89 6.88 16.67
C GLU A 56 -1.24 7.79 15.61
N ASP A 57 0.04 8.09 15.84
CA ASP A 57 0.88 8.82 14.89
C ASP A 57 1.44 7.93 13.79
N TYR A 58 1.59 6.63 14.06
CA TYR A 58 2.14 5.64 13.12
C TYR A 58 1.13 4.54 12.85
N VAL A 59 1.03 4.14 11.59
CA VAL A 59 0.21 3.02 11.13
C VAL A 59 1.12 1.91 10.65
N LEU A 60 0.88 0.69 11.15
CA LEU A 60 1.39 -0.53 10.55
C LEU A 60 0.35 -1.08 9.57
N MET A 61 0.67 -1.03 8.28
CA MET A 61 -0.13 -1.67 7.24
C MET A 61 0.32 -3.13 7.08
N ALA A 62 -0.57 -4.06 7.43
CA ALA A 62 -0.33 -5.51 7.38
C ALA A 62 -1.45 -6.23 6.60
N GLU A 63 -1.09 -7.25 5.82
CA GLU A 63 -2.04 -8.19 5.23
C GLU A 63 -2.49 -9.24 6.27
N PRO A 64 -3.72 -9.80 6.14
CA PRO A 64 -4.30 -10.70 7.12
C PRO A 64 -3.62 -12.08 7.20
N ASP A 65 -2.75 -12.41 6.25
CA ASP A 65 -1.93 -13.63 6.22
C ASP A 65 -0.58 -13.48 6.94
N HIS A 66 -0.28 -12.30 7.50
CA HIS A 66 0.87 -12.11 8.37
C HIS A 66 0.67 -12.71 9.76
N ILE A 67 1.73 -13.37 10.27
CA ILE A 67 1.80 -13.87 11.65
C ILE A 67 2.96 -13.18 12.36
N PHE A 68 2.69 -12.59 13.53
CA PHE A 68 3.74 -12.05 14.40
C PHE A 68 4.40 -13.16 15.18
N VAL A 69 5.68 -13.41 14.89
CA VAL A 69 6.51 -14.39 15.62
C VAL A 69 7.29 -13.77 16.78
N HIS A 70 7.47 -12.45 16.78
CA HIS A 70 8.13 -11.66 17.83
C HIS A 70 7.43 -10.31 18.01
N PRO A 71 7.58 -9.64 19.16
CA PRO A 71 7.16 -8.26 19.32
C PRO A 71 7.79 -7.35 18.25
N LEU A 72 6.97 -6.59 17.54
CA LEU A 72 7.42 -5.66 16.51
C LEU A 72 7.63 -4.26 17.11
N PRO A 73 8.88 -3.76 17.23
CA PRO A 73 9.11 -2.36 17.58
C PRO A 73 8.67 -1.43 16.45
N ASN A 74 8.50 -0.14 16.74
CA ASN A 74 8.37 0.84 15.67
C ASN A 74 9.72 0.97 14.95
N LEU A 75 9.80 0.42 13.73
CA LEU A 75 10.99 0.48 12.89
C LEU A 75 11.13 1.82 12.15
N ALA A 76 10.03 2.58 12.00
CA ALA A 76 10.08 3.90 11.39
C ALA A 76 10.82 4.89 12.28
N HIS A 77 11.56 5.81 11.65
CA HIS A 77 12.38 6.79 12.36
C HIS A 77 12.17 8.19 11.78
N GLY A 78 11.58 9.09 12.58
CA GLY A 78 11.24 10.44 12.14
C GLY A 78 10.30 10.42 10.93
N SER A 79 10.69 11.08 9.85
CA SER A 79 9.91 11.15 8.60
C SER A 79 10.18 9.99 7.63
N TYR A 80 10.93 8.97 8.03
CA TYR A 80 11.27 7.82 7.20
C TYR A 80 10.45 6.59 7.63
N PRO A 81 9.43 6.20 6.83
CA PRO A 81 8.71 4.95 7.03
C PRO A 81 9.64 3.74 6.92
N SER A 82 9.18 2.59 7.41
CA SER A 82 9.88 1.32 7.27
C SER A 82 9.08 0.36 6.41
N ALA A 83 9.74 -0.30 5.45
CA ALA A 83 9.08 -1.23 4.53
C ALA A 83 9.95 -2.46 4.26
N PHE A 84 9.30 -3.55 3.87
CA PHE A 84 9.99 -4.72 3.35
C PHE A 84 10.50 -4.48 1.92
N HIS A 85 11.69 -5.01 1.61
CA HIS A 85 12.27 -4.92 0.28
C HIS A 85 11.77 -6.05 -0.64
N PHE A 86 10.87 -5.71 -1.56
CA PHE A 86 10.38 -6.63 -2.58
C PHE A 86 11.30 -6.63 -3.81
N THR A 87 12.20 -7.61 -3.88
CA THR A 87 13.21 -7.72 -4.95
C THR A 87 12.65 -7.85 -6.38
N TYR A 88 11.36 -8.14 -6.52
CA TYR A 88 10.63 -8.21 -7.80
C TYR A 88 9.97 -6.88 -8.21
N ILE A 89 9.87 -5.90 -7.30
CA ILE A 89 9.44 -4.53 -7.64
C ILE A 89 10.66 -3.80 -8.18
N ARG A 90 10.74 -3.63 -9.51
CA ARG A 90 11.92 -3.08 -10.21
C ARG A 90 11.52 -1.93 -11.14
N PRO A 91 11.29 -0.71 -10.62
CA PRO A 91 10.86 0.42 -11.44
C PRO A 91 11.77 0.71 -12.63
N SER A 92 13.10 0.62 -12.45
CA SER A 92 14.09 0.84 -13.52
C SER A 92 14.03 -0.21 -14.64
N ALA A 93 13.55 -1.43 -14.38
CA ALA A 93 13.39 -2.45 -15.41
C ALA A 93 12.17 -2.18 -16.33
N HIS A 94 11.26 -1.30 -15.89
CA HIS A 94 10.02 -0.96 -16.58
C HIS A 94 9.91 0.54 -16.88
N GLU A 95 11.05 1.20 -17.12
CA GLU A 95 11.16 2.65 -17.26
C GLU A 95 10.08 3.28 -18.14
N LYS A 96 9.89 2.77 -19.36
CA LYS A 96 8.88 3.30 -20.31
C LYS A 96 7.46 3.28 -19.76
N LEU A 97 7.12 2.28 -18.95
CA LEU A 97 5.79 2.15 -18.35
C LEU A 97 5.69 3.03 -17.11
N ILE A 98 6.70 3.01 -16.24
CA ILE A 98 6.72 3.80 -15.00
C ILE A 98 6.70 5.31 -15.28
N ARG A 99 7.39 5.78 -16.33
CA ARG A 99 7.39 7.21 -16.71
C ARG A 99 6.01 7.77 -17.05
N ARG A 100 5.02 6.94 -17.36
CA ARG A 100 3.62 7.36 -17.53
C ARG A 100 2.97 7.85 -16.23
N PHE A 101 3.51 7.43 -15.07
CA PHE A 101 2.98 7.73 -13.73
C PHE A 101 3.99 8.46 -12.84
N TYR A 102 5.28 8.37 -13.15
CA TYR A 102 6.36 9.12 -12.51
C TYR A 102 7.21 9.85 -13.57
N PRO A 103 6.73 10.99 -14.08
CA PRO A 103 7.39 11.77 -15.12
C PRO A 103 8.83 12.17 -14.76
N GLU A 104 9.66 12.47 -15.75
CA GLU A 104 11.09 12.79 -15.54
C GLU A 104 11.28 14.00 -14.62
N GLU A 105 10.39 14.99 -14.69
CA GLU A 105 10.43 16.18 -13.82
C GLU A 105 10.21 15.88 -12.33
N LYS A 106 9.71 14.68 -11.99
CA LYS A 106 9.55 14.23 -10.61
C LYS A 106 10.83 13.64 -10.02
N GLY A 107 11.79 13.27 -10.87
CA GLY A 107 13.10 12.78 -10.45
C GLY A 107 13.53 11.46 -11.10
N PRO A 108 14.68 10.90 -10.68
CA PRO A 108 15.16 9.62 -11.16
C PRO A 108 14.29 8.45 -10.65
N LEU A 109 14.21 7.36 -11.42
CA LEU A 109 13.46 6.16 -11.03
C LEU A 109 13.98 5.50 -9.75
N THR A 110 15.22 5.78 -9.36
CA THR A 110 15.82 5.33 -8.09
C THR A 110 15.14 5.95 -6.86
N ASN A 111 14.29 6.97 -7.03
CA ASN A 111 13.46 7.51 -5.95
C ASN A 111 12.23 6.65 -5.65
N ILE A 112 11.89 5.71 -6.53
CA ILE A 112 10.79 4.77 -6.33
C ILE A 112 11.38 3.55 -5.62
N ASP A 113 11.09 3.44 -4.32
CA ASP A 113 11.57 2.34 -3.51
C ASP A 113 11.00 1.00 -4.02
N PRO A 114 11.77 -0.10 -3.98
CA PRO A 114 11.33 -1.45 -4.34
C PRO A 114 10.42 -2.06 -3.25
N ILE A 115 9.24 -1.48 -3.05
CA ILE A 115 8.32 -1.77 -1.96
C ILE A 115 6.89 -2.04 -2.46
N GLY A 116 6.06 -2.59 -1.56
CA GLY A 116 4.61 -2.53 -1.64
C GLY A 116 4.05 -1.89 -0.37
N ASN A 117 2.73 -1.92 -0.21
CA ASN A 117 2.07 -1.30 0.95
C ASN A 117 2.15 -2.15 2.23
N SER A 118 2.62 -3.41 2.17
CA SER A 118 2.65 -4.32 3.32
C SER A 118 3.85 -5.27 3.32
N PRO A 119 4.53 -5.48 4.47
CA PRO A 119 4.39 -4.71 5.69
C PRO A 119 5.06 -3.34 5.57
N VAL A 120 4.36 -2.30 6.04
CA VAL A 120 4.90 -0.93 6.12
C VAL A 120 4.51 -0.29 7.45
N ILE A 121 5.47 0.38 8.12
CA ILE A 121 5.20 1.31 9.22
C ILE A 121 5.41 2.72 8.71
N ILE A 122 4.39 3.56 8.75
CA ILE A 122 4.37 4.91 8.17
C ILE A 122 3.70 5.91 9.11
N LEU A 123 4.11 7.18 9.09
CA LEU A 123 3.38 8.24 9.77
C LEU A 123 1.98 8.38 9.16
N LYS A 124 0.95 8.50 10.01
CA LYS A 124 -0.44 8.73 9.59
C LYS A 124 -0.54 9.90 8.61
N SER A 125 0.12 11.01 8.89
CA SER A 125 0.11 12.21 8.03
C SER A 125 0.74 11.99 6.64
N GLN A 126 1.74 11.11 6.55
CA GLN A 126 2.30 10.70 5.26
C GLN A 126 1.33 9.76 4.53
N LEU A 127 0.71 8.83 5.25
CA LEU A 127 -0.27 7.91 4.69
C LEU A 127 -1.50 8.64 4.14
N GLU A 128 -2.03 9.62 4.86
CA GLU A 128 -3.10 10.54 4.42
C GLU A 128 -2.75 11.24 3.12
N LYS A 129 -1.49 11.68 2.98
CA LYS A 129 -0.99 12.35 1.77
C LYS A 129 -0.91 11.41 0.57
N ILE A 130 -0.42 10.18 0.77
CA ILE A 130 -0.17 9.25 -0.33
C ILE A 130 -1.40 8.45 -0.74
N ALA A 131 -2.34 8.15 0.18
CA ALA A 131 -3.44 7.22 -0.08
C ALA A 131 -4.33 7.61 -1.29
N PRO A 132 -4.73 8.88 -1.48
CA PRO A 132 -5.49 9.27 -2.67
C PRO A 132 -4.69 9.11 -3.97
N THR A 133 -3.38 9.39 -3.94
CA THR A 133 -2.49 9.20 -5.11
C THR A 133 -2.25 7.73 -5.39
N TRP A 134 -2.07 6.91 -4.36
CA TRP A 134 -1.93 5.46 -4.47
C TRP A 134 -3.15 4.84 -5.14
N MET A 135 -4.37 5.21 -4.72
CA MET A 135 -5.62 4.81 -5.37
C MET A 135 -5.62 5.21 -6.84
N ASN A 136 -5.39 6.48 -7.15
CA ASN A 136 -5.48 7.00 -8.51
C ASN A 136 -4.44 6.38 -9.45
N VAL A 137 -3.19 6.27 -9.01
CA VAL A 137 -2.13 5.63 -9.82
C VAL A 137 -2.45 4.16 -10.06
N SER A 138 -2.93 3.43 -9.05
CA SER A 138 -3.32 2.03 -9.20
C SER A 138 -4.48 1.87 -10.20
N LEU A 139 -5.48 2.75 -10.15
CA LEU A 139 -6.57 2.76 -11.14
C LEU A 139 -6.07 3.11 -12.55
N MET A 140 -5.18 4.09 -12.67
CA MET A 140 -4.61 4.48 -13.97
C MET A 140 -3.80 3.33 -14.57
N MET A 141 -2.95 2.67 -13.78
CA MET A 141 -2.23 1.47 -14.21
C MET A 141 -3.19 0.35 -14.61
N LYS A 142 -4.25 0.09 -13.82
CA LYS A 142 -5.23 -0.93 -14.20
C LYS A 142 -5.98 -0.60 -15.49
N ASN A 143 -6.11 0.69 -15.82
CA ASN A 143 -6.76 1.16 -17.03
C ASN A 143 -5.83 1.21 -18.26
N ASP A 144 -4.51 1.17 -18.07
CA ASP A 144 -3.52 1.10 -19.14
C ASP A 144 -3.21 -0.38 -19.47
N PRO A 145 -3.56 -0.87 -20.69
CA PRO A 145 -3.42 -2.29 -21.03
C PRO A 145 -1.99 -2.83 -20.97
N GLU A 146 -0.98 -1.99 -21.22
CA GLU A 146 0.42 -2.43 -21.17
C GLU A 146 0.87 -2.61 -19.73
N THR A 147 0.49 -1.70 -18.84
CA THR A 147 0.85 -1.77 -17.42
C THR A 147 0.05 -2.84 -16.68
N ASP A 148 -1.24 -3.01 -16.97
CA ASP A 148 -2.07 -4.10 -16.43
C ASP A 148 -1.48 -5.46 -16.80
N LYS A 149 -1.13 -5.64 -18.07
CA LYS A 149 -0.49 -6.88 -18.54
C LYS A 149 0.89 -7.10 -17.92
N SER A 150 1.69 -6.04 -17.77
CA SER A 150 3.07 -6.16 -17.32
C SER A 150 3.21 -6.36 -15.81
N PHE A 151 2.39 -5.69 -15.01
CA PHE A 151 2.45 -5.75 -13.55
C PHE A 151 1.45 -6.74 -12.95
N GLY A 152 0.33 -6.99 -13.60
CA GLY A 152 -0.65 -8.01 -13.19
C GLY A 152 -1.03 -7.89 -11.71
N TRP A 153 -0.81 -8.98 -10.95
CA TRP A 153 -1.21 -9.07 -9.55
C TRP A 153 -0.42 -8.16 -8.58
N ILE A 154 0.75 -7.66 -8.98
CA ILE A 154 1.58 -6.76 -8.14
C ILE A 154 1.42 -5.28 -8.54
N LEU A 155 0.46 -4.97 -9.41
CA LEU A 155 0.22 -3.62 -9.94
C LEU A 155 -0.07 -2.60 -8.85
N GLU A 156 -0.86 -2.99 -7.84
CA GLU A 156 -1.21 -2.11 -6.72
C GLU A 156 0.05 -1.74 -5.92
N MET A 157 0.98 -2.68 -5.71
CA MET A 157 2.25 -2.42 -5.04
C MET A 157 3.10 -1.38 -5.80
N TYR A 158 3.14 -1.45 -7.14
CA TYR A 158 3.75 -0.39 -7.96
C TYR A 158 3.04 0.95 -7.77
N GLY A 159 1.71 0.94 -7.68
CA GLY A 159 0.92 2.13 -7.36
C GLY A 159 1.32 2.77 -6.03
N TYR A 160 1.52 1.96 -4.98
CA TYR A 160 1.97 2.43 -3.67
C TYR A 160 3.38 3.03 -3.73
N ALA A 161 4.33 2.33 -4.37
CA ALA A 161 5.70 2.78 -4.51
C ALA A 161 5.80 4.10 -5.31
N VAL A 162 5.08 4.20 -6.43
CA VAL A 162 5.02 5.43 -7.25
C VAL A 162 4.37 6.58 -6.48
N ALA A 163 3.26 6.34 -5.76
CA ALA A 163 2.61 7.38 -4.96
C ALA A 163 3.53 7.90 -3.85
N SER A 164 4.25 7.01 -3.18
CA SER A 164 5.25 7.39 -2.17
C SER A 164 6.33 8.31 -2.77
N ALA A 165 6.89 7.93 -3.91
CA ALA A 165 7.90 8.73 -4.61
C ALA A 165 7.38 10.08 -5.10
N LEU A 166 6.14 10.15 -5.61
CA LEU A 166 5.50 11.40 -6.04
C LEU A 166 5.36 12.41 -4.90
N HIS A 167 5.25 11.92 -3.66
CA HIS A 167 5.09 12.74 -2.46
C HIS A 167 6.38 12.94 -1.67
N GLY A 168 7.51 12.43 -2.16
CA GLY A 168 8.82 12.52 -1.51
C GLY A 168 8.97 11.64 -0.28
N VAL A 169 8.18 10.58 -0.16
CA VAL A 169 8.23 9.63 0.96
C VAL A 169 9.19 8.50 0.60
N GLN A 170 10.36 8.48 1.25
CA GLN A 170 11.37 7.43 1.09
C GLN A 170 11.39 6.50 2.30
N HIS A 171 11.48 5.19 2.05
CA HIS A 171 11.40 4.15 3.07
C HIS A 171 12.78 3.65 3.48
N THR A 172 12.95 3.38 4.77
CA THR A 172 14.04 2.55 5.27
C THR A 172 13.67 1.08 4.99
N LEU A 173 14.50 0.41 4.19
CA LEU A 173 14.25 -0.97 3.76
C LEU A 173 14.80 -1.97 4.77
N HIS A 174 13.93 -2.86 5.24
CA HIS A 174 14.26 -3.90 6.21
C HIS A 174 14.06 -5.28 5.60
N ARG A 175 15.16 -6.01 5.33
CA ARG A 175 15.13 -7.34 4.72
C ARG A 175 14.53 -8.41 5.64
N GLU A 176 14.54 -8.18 6.94
CA GLU A 176 14.05 -9.12 7.95
C GLU A 176 12.65 -8.71 8.48
N PHE A 177 12.00 -7.73 7.84
CA PHE A 177 10.70 -7.25 8.31
C PHE A 177 9.58 -8.28 8.12
N MET A 178 9.70 -9.13 7.10
CA MET A 178 8.93 -10.36 6.99
C MET A 178 9.80 -11.49 6.47
N ILE A 179 9.41 -12.72 6.77
CA ILE A 179 10.01 -13.92 6.20
C ILE A 179 9.01 -14.51 5.21
N GLN A 180 9.33 -14.46 3.93
CA GLN A 180 8.55 -15.12 2.89
C GLN A 180 9.23 -16.45 2.58
N VAL A 181 8.62 -17.57 2.99
CA VAL A 181 9.07 -18.90 2.58
C VAL A 181 8.78 -19.02 1.09
N SER A 182 9.81 -19.02 0.26
CA SER A 182 9.64 -19.27 -1.18
C SER A 182 9.10 -20.70 -1.31
N SER A 183 7.96 -20.89 -1.98
CA SER A 183 7.63 -22.21 -2.49
C SER A 183 8.74 -22.60 -3.46
N MET A 184 9.53 -23.61 -3.07
CA MET A 184 10.51 -24.28 -3.93
C MET A 184 9.85 -24.83 -5.19
#